data_AF-A0A317ZAZ9-F1
#
_entry.id   AF-A0A317ZAZ9-F1
#
_cell.length_a   1.000
_cell.length_b   1.000
_cell.length_c   1.000
_cell.angle_alpha   90.00
_cell.angle_beta   90.00
_cell.angle_gamma   90.00
#
_symmetry.space_group_name_H-M   'P 1'
#
loop_
_entity.id
_entity.type
_entity.pdbx_description
1 polymer ?
#
loop_
_entity_poly.entity_id
_entity_poly.type
_entity_poly.pdbx_seq_one_letter_code
_entity_poly.pdbx_strand_id
1 'polypeptide(L)'
;QEVLNGEQVPQLMTALYGKLEALENFEAAEIKKIIKEVQKETGIKGKQLFMPIRVAVTGQMHGPELPNTMEVLGQDKVLRRIQSLL
;
A
#
# COMPACT_ATOMS: atom_id res chain seq x y z
N GLN A 1 -11.98 3.29 -11.38
CA GLN A 1 -11.97 2.04 -10.58
C GLN A 1 -12.57 2.39 -9.22
N GLU A 2 -13.79 1.94 -8.90
CA GLU A 2 -14.52 2.35 -7.68
C GLU A 2 -13.72 2.18 -6.37
N VAL A 3 -12.80 1.23 -6.32
CA VAL A 3 -11.96 0.94 -5.14
C VAL A 3 -11.13 2.14 -4.69
N LEU A 4 -10.54 2.91 -5.62
CA LEU A 4 -9.65 4.03 -5.27
C LEU A 4 -10.41 5.31 -4.91
N ASN A 5 -11.73 5.35 -5.12
CA ASN A 5 -12.57 6.51 -4.83
C ASN A 5 -13.20 6.44 -3.42
N GLY A 6 -12.81 5.47 -2.59
CA GLY A 6 -13.33 5.34 -1.22
C GLY A 6 -12.83 6.47 -0.31
N GLU A 7 -13.68 6.94 0.61
CA GLU A 7 -13.39 8.06 1.53
C GLU A 7 -12.14 7.81 2.39
N GLN A 8 -11.85 6.56 2.73
CA GLN A 8 -10.68 6.17 3.52
C GLN A 8 -9.37 6.08 2.72
N VAL A 9 -9.43 6.13 1.38
CA VAL A 9 -8.26 5.91 0.52
C VAL A 9 -7.21 7.01 0.66
N PRO A 10 -7.53 8.31 0.70
CA PRO A 10 -6.52 9.36 0.88
C PRO A 10 -5.73 9.22 2.18
N GLN A 11 -6.43 8.94 3.29
CA GLN A 11 -5.78 8.69 4.59
C GLN A 11 -4.87 7.46 4.53
N LEU A 12 -5.34 6.38 3.90
CA LEU A 12 -4.59 5.14 3.75
C LEU A 12 -3.32 5.32 2.90
N MET A 13 -3.42 6.00 1.74
CA MET A 13 -2.29 6.24 0.86
C MET A 13 -1.25 7.16 1.50
N THR A 14 -1.71 8.19 2.22
CA THR A 14 -0.81 9.11 2.94
C THR A 14 0.01 8.37 4.01
N ALA A 15 -0.66 7.59 4.87
CA ALA A 15 0.01 6.84 5.94
C ALA A 15 0.96 5.76 5.38
N LEU A 16 0.56 5.08 4.30
CA LEU A 16 1.40 4.07 3.66
C LEU A 16 2.63 4.71 2.99
N TYR A 17 2.45 5.81 2.26
CA TYR A 17 3.53 6.50 1.56
C TYR A 17 4.65 6.90 2.52
N GLY A 18 4.32 7.63 3.60
CA GLY A 18 5.35 8.13 4.52
C GLY A 18 6.16 7.02 5.19
N LYS A 19 5.52 5.89 5.51
CA LYS A 19 6.21 4.73 6.10
C LYS A 19 7.06 3.96 5.09
N LEU A 20 6.59 3.81 3.85
CA LEU A 20 7.38 3.15 2.81
C LEU A 20 8.54 4.03 2.34
N GLU A 21 8.40 5.35 2.35
CA GLU A 21 9.48 6.29 1.99
C GLU A 21 10.61 6.26 3.03
N ALA A 22 10.27 6.12 4.30
CA ALA A 22 11.25 6.00 5.40
C ALA A 22 11.89 4.60 5.51
N LEU A 23 11.53 3.64 4.65
CA LEU A 23 12.00 2.27 4.75
C LEU A 23 13.37 2.11 4.08
N GLU A 24 14.38 1.67 4.84
CA GLU A 24 15.73 1.44 4.30
C GLU A 24 15.82 0.13 3.48
N ASN A 25 15.17 -0.94 3.96
CA ASN A 25 15.18 -2.26 3.33
C ASN A 25 13.80 -2.60 2.78
N PHE A 26 13.65 -2.57 1.45
CA PHE A 26 12.37 -2.79 0.77
C PHE A 26 12.06 -4.28 0.51
N GLU A 27 12.05 -5.09 1.58
CA GLU A 27 11.78 -6.52 1.53
C GLU A 27 10.34 -6.85 1.97
N ALA A 28 9.76 -7.96 1.50
CA ALA A 28 8.38 -8.33 1.82
C ALA A 28 8.09 -8.42 3.33
N ALA A 29 9.07 -8.88 4.13
CA ALA A 29 8.92 -8.96 5.58
C ALA A 29 8.70 -7.58 6.23
N GLU A 30 9.45 -6.57 5.78
CA GLU A 30 9.34 -5.20 6.27
C GLU A 30 8.08 -4.51 5.73
N ILE A 31 7.77 -4.69 4.45
CA ILE A 31 6.53 -4.17 3.84
C ILE A 31 5.29 -4.71 4.59
N LYS A 32 5.31 -5.98 4.98
CA LYS A 32 4.23 -6.59 5.77
C LYS A 32 4.11 -5.97 7.16
N LYS A 33 5.22 -5.59 7.80
CA LYS A 33 5.20 -4.85 9.08
C LYS A 33 4.60 -3.47 8.88
N ILE A 34 5.02 -2.74 7.84
CA ILE A 34 4.47 -1.42 7.50
C ILE A 34 2.96 -1.47 7.28
N ILE A 35 2.46 -2.43 6.48
CA ILE A 35 1.01 -2.57 6.26
C ILE A 35 0.27 -2.83 7.59
N LYS A 36 0.84 -3.62 8.51
CA LYS A 36 0.28 -3.84 9.85
C LYS A 36 0.32 -2.59 10.72
N GLU A 37 1.33 -1.76 10.60
CA GLU A 37 1.39 -0.48 11.32
C GLU A 37 0.33 0.49 10.81
N VAL A 38 0.21 0.64 9.49
CA VAL A 38 -0.85 1.44 8.85
C VAL A 38 -2.23 0.95 9.28
N GLN A 39 -2.43 -0.38 9.34
CA GLN A 39 -3.66 -0.99 9.85
C GLN A 39 -3.99 -0.55 11.29
N LYS A 40 -2.98 -0.50 12.18
CA LYS A 40 -3.16 -0.11 13.58
C LYS A 40 -3.43 1.39 13.71
N GLU A 41 -2.70 2.20 12.97
CA GLU A 41 -2.77 3.66 13.00
C GLU A 41 -4.08 4.19 12.44
N THR A 42 -4.50 3.69 11.27
CA THR A 42 -5.72 4.16 10.59
C THR A 42 -6.98 3.45 11.07
N GLY A 43 -6.84 2.27 11.71
CA GLY A 43 -7.96 1.40 12.03
C GLY A 43 -8.58 0.68 10.83
N ILE A 44 -8.13 0.95 9.60
CA ILE A 44 -8.64 0.36 8.36
C ILE A 44 -8.16 -1.08 8.24
N LYS A 45 -9.07 -2.03 7.95
CA LYS A 45 -8.80 -3.47 8.01
C LYS A 45 -9.37 -4.24 6.82
N GLY A 46 -8.91 -5.47 6.65
CA GLY A 46 -9.46 -6.43 5.70
C GLY A 46 -9.48 -5.89 4.27
N LYS A 47 -10.61 -6.05 3.58
CA LYS A 47 -10.75 -5.62 2.18
C LYS A 47 -10.49 -4.12 1.98
N GLN A 48 -10.91 -3.27 2.92
CA GLN A 48 -10.72 -1.82 2.84
C GLN A 48 -9.25 -1.38 2.99
N LEU A 49 -8.40 -2.23 3.55
CA LEU A 49 -6.96 -2.00 3.65
C LEU A 49 -6.22 -2.59 2.45
N PHE A 50 -6.35 -3.90 2.24
CA PHE A 50 -5.51 -4.62 1.28
C PHE A 50 -5.90 -4.35 -0.18
N MET A 51 -7.19 -4.15 -0.46
CA MET A 51 -7.64 -3.98 -1.85
C MET A 51 -7.22 -2.62 -2.43
N PRO A 52 -7.40 -1.47 -1.74
CA PRO A 52 -6.91 -0.19 -2.27
C PRO A 52 -5.40 -0.17 -2.45
N ILE A 53 -4.61 -0.71 -1.51
CA ILE A 53 -3.15 -0.79 -1.67
C ILE A 53 -2.78 -1.61 -2.90
N ARG A 54 -3.39 -2.79 -3.07
CA ARG A 54 -3.14 -3.64 -4.24
C ARG A 54 -3.45 -2.90 -5.54
N VAL A 55 -4.62 -2.28 -5.63
CA VAL A 55 -5.02 -1.57 -6.85
C VAL A 55 -4.10 -0.38 -7.10
N ALA A 56 -3.74 0.38 -6.07
CA ALA A 56 -2.79 1.49 -6.18
C ALA A 56 -1.44 1.03 -6.74
N VAL A 57 -0.88 -0.07 -6.20
CA VAL A 57 0.47 -0.50 -6.58
C VAL A 57 0.51 -1.43 -7.78
N THR A 58 -0.60 -2.02 -8.23
CA THR A 58 -0.61 -3.00 -9.35
C THR A 58 -1.60 -2.70 -10.47
N GLY A 59 -2.62 -1.88 -10.21
CA GLY A 59 -3.79 -1.69 -11.09
C GLY A 59 -4.77 -2.87 -11.09
N GLN A 60 -4.50 -3.95 -10.34
CA GLN A 60 -5.30 -5.18 -10.32
C GLN A 60 -6.03 -5.36 -8.99
N MET A 61 -7.22 -5.96 -9.02
CA MET A 61 -7.99 -6.26 -7.78
C MET A 61 -7.55 -7.57 -7.10
N HIS A 62 -6.83 -8.43 -7.83
CA HIS A 62 -6.38 -9.75 -7.39
C HIS A 62 -4.92 -9.96 -7.78
N GLY A 63 -4.31 -11.03 -7.29
CA GLY A 63 -2.96 -11.44 -7.66
C GLY A 63 -2.22 -12.12 -6.51
N PRO A 64 -0.90 -12.30 -6.66
CA PRO A 64 -0.02 -12.91 -5.64
C PRO A 64 0.01 -12.11 -4.34
N GLU A 65 0.72 -12.62 -3.34
CA GLU A 65 0.89 -11.96 -2.04
C GLU A 65 1.41 -10.51 -2.21
N LEU A 66 0.77 -9.56 -1.51
CA LEU A 66 0.93 -8.12 -1.77
C LEU A 66 2.32 -7.60 -1.38
N PRO A 67 2.83 -7.85 -0.16
CA PRO A 67 4.23 -7.57 0.20
C PRO A 67 5.25 -8.09 -0.82
N ASN A 68 5.16 -9.37 -1.23
CA ASN A 68 6.05 -9.95 -2.24
C ASN A 68 5.93 -9.24 -3.59
N THR A 69 4.71 -8.88 -3.98
CA THR A 69 4.47 -8.13 -5.22
C THR A 69 5.12 -6.75 -5.16
N MET A 70 5.01 -6.06 -4.02
CA MET A 70 5.62 -4.75 -3.81
C MET A 70 7.14 -4.85 -3.86
N GLU A 71 7.74 -5.80 -3.14
CA GLU A 71 9.18 -6.07 -3.17
C GLU A 71 9.70 -6.25 -4.61
N VAL A 72 9.04 -7.10 -5.41
CA VAL A 72 9.41 -7.33 -6.83
C VAL A 72 9.26 -6.06 -7.68
N LEU A 73 8.28 -5.20 -7.38
CA LEU A 73 8.10 -3.93 -8.09
C LEU A 73 9.16 -2.89 -7.75
N GLY A 74 9.73 -2.96 -6.55
CA GLY A 74 10.71 -2.01 -6.01
C GLY A 74 10.07 -0.74 -5.41
N GLN A 75 10.78 -0.15 -4.46
CA GLN A 75 10.34 1.00 -3.66
C GLN A 75 9.96 2.20 -4.52
N ASP A 76 10.85 2.66 -5.40
CA ASP A 76 10.62 3.84 -6.26
C ASP A 76 9.33 3.73 -7.06
N LYS A 77 9.05 2.56 -7.62
CA LYS A 77 7.86 2.32 -8.45
C LYS A 77 6.60 2.31 -7.60
N VAL A 78 6.66 1.71 -6.42
CA VAL A 78 5.56 1.69 -5.46
C VAL A 78 5.23 3.11 -4.99
N LEU A 79 6.25 3.87 -4.55
CA LEU A 79 6.07 5.25 -4.07
C LEU A 79 5.49 6.16 -5.15
N ARG A 80 6.03 6.12 -6.38
CA ARG A 80 5.48 6.90 -7.52
C ARG A 80 4.02 6.58 -7.81
N ARG A 81 3.63 5.31 -7.72
CA ARG A 81 2.23 4.89 -7.93
C ARG A 81 1.32 5.41 -6.83
N ILE A 82 1.74 5.31 -5.57
CA ILE A 82 0.97 5.84 -4.43
C ILE A 82 0.88 7.37 -4.52
N GLN A 83 1.97 8.05 -4.85
CA GLN A 83 2.02 9.50 -4.97
C GLN A 83 1.06 10.06 -6.03
N SER A 84 0.81 9.33 -7.12
CA SER A 84 -0.18 9.74 -8.13
C SER A 84 -1.64 9.73 -7.64
N LEU A 85 -1.89 9.23 -6.42
CA LEU A 85 -3.21 9.15 -5.78
C LEU A 85 -3.35 10.08 -4.57
N LEU A 86 -2.29 10.83 -4.23
CA LEU A 86 -2.29 11.87 -3.20
C LEU A 86 -2.67 13.21 -3.83
#